data_AF-A0A3M1PX07-F1
#
_entry.id   AF-A0A3M1PX07-F1
#
_cell.length_a   1.000
_cell.length_b   1.000
_cell.length_c   1.000
_cell.angle_alpha   90.00
_cell.angle_beta   90.00
_cell.angle_gamma   90.00
#
_symmetry.space_group_name_H-M   'P 1'
#
loop_
_entity.id
_entity.type
_entity.pdbx_description
1 polymer ?
#
loop_
_entity_poly.entity_id
_entity_poly.type
_entity_poly.pdbx_seq_one_letter_code
_entity_poly.pdbx_strand_id
1 'polypeptide(L)'
;DREALESLPGVGRKTANVVLNTAFGQDTIAVDTHVFRVAHRLGLSDGRTPRAVEEDLMRIIPPRYRRHAHHWLILHGRYICKARRPLCEKCFLTDLCPSALPLKPAADSRDTEQRDSGSAGGQAEAPSPPASSSRAKERRKRP
;
A
#
# COMPACT_ATOMS: atom_id res chain seq x y z
N ASP A 1 12.76 0.57 27.07
CA ASP A 1 13.59 0.53 25.84
C ASP A 1 13.47 -0.85 25.19
N ARG A 2 14.09 -1.10 24.03
CA ARG A 2 13.94 -2.38 23.29
C ARG A 2 14.43 -3.58 24.10
N GLU A 3 15.56 -3.44 24.80
CA GLU A 3 16.13 -4.51 25.63
C GLU A 3 15.20 -4.89 26.79
N ALA A 4 14.52 -3.94 27.43
CA ALA A 4 13.53 -4.24 28.45
C ALA A 4 12.27 -4.94 27.90
N LEU A 5 11.94 -4.76 26.62
CA LEU A 5 10.83 -5.49 25.98
C LEU A 5 11.27 -6.91 25.55
N GLU A 6 12.49 -7.06 25.03
CA GLU A 6 13.04 -8.37 24.63
C GLU A 6 13.31 -9.30 25.83
N SER A 7 13.41 -8.78 27.06
CA SER A 7 13.55 -9.60 28.26
C SER A 7 12.25 -10.25 28.74
N LEU A 8 11.09 -9.85 28.20
CA LEU A 8 9.81 -10.44 28.55
C LEU A 8 9.62 -11.80 27.88
N PRO A 9 9.13 -12.83 28.62
CA PRO A 9 8.92 -14.16 28.06
C PRO A 9 7.91 -14.11 26.90
N GLY A 10 8.32 -14.63 25.74
CA GLY A 10 7.51 -14.63 24.51
C GLY A 10 7.62 -13.36 23.65
N VAL A 11 8.38 -12.36 24.07
CA VAL A 11 8.60 -11.13 23.29
C VAL A 11 9.95 -11.18 22.58
N GLY A 12 9.93 -11.56 21.30
CA GLY A 12 11.10 -11.44 20.44
C GLY A 12 11.28 -10.02 19.90
N ARG A 13 12.45 -9.76 19.27
CA ARG A 13 12.79 -8.46 18.65
C ARG A 13 11.70 -7.89 17.75
N LYS A 14 11.06 -8.73 16.94
CA LYS A 14 9.95 -8.31 16.06
C LYS A 14 8.80 -7.71 16.88
N THR A 15 8.38 -8.41 17.93
CA THR A 15 7.29 -7.98 18.82
C THR A 15 7.68 -6.70 19.56
N ALA A 16 8.91 -6.62 20.08
CA ALA A 16 9.42 -5.41 20.72
C ALA A 16 9.40 -4.21 19.77
N ASN A 17 9.87 -4.37 18.52
CA ASN A 17 9.87 -3.32 17.51
C ASN A 17 8.46 -2.87 17.12
N VAL A 18 7.49 -3.79 17.03
CA VAL A 18 6.07 -3.44 16.76
C VAL A 18 5.48 -2.63 17.91
N VAL A 19 5.74 -3.02 19.16
CA VAL A 19 5.27 -2.30 20.35
C VAL A 19 5.90 -0.91 20.42
N LEU A 20 7.21 -0.79 20.18
CA LEU A 20 7.89 0.51 20.15
C LEU A 20 7.35 1.42 19.04
N ASN A 21 7.07 0.87 17.85
CA ASN A 21 6.50 1.65 16.76
C ASN A 21 5.06 2.10 17.04
N THR A 22 4.22 1.18 17.51
CA THR A 22 2.76 1.39 17.59
C THR A 22 2.36 2.11 18.88
N ALA A 23 2.90 1.69 20.02
CA ALA A 23 2.54 2.22 21.33
C ALA A 23 3.38 3.42 21.74
N PHE A 24 4.65 3.46 21.34
CA PHE A 24 5.61 4.50 21.75
C PHE A 24 6.01 5.46 20.62
N GLY A 25 5.50 5.26 19.40
CA GLY A 25 5.76 6.16 18.27
C GLY A 25 7.21 6.20 17.80
N GLN A 26 8.02 5.19 18.13
CA GLN A 26 9.39 5.11 17.65
C GLN A 26 9.43 4.75 16.16
N ASP A 27 10.34 5.37 15.42
CA ASP A 27 10.50 5.17 13.97
C ASP A 27 11.17 3.83 13.63
N THR A 28 10.74 2.71 14.23
CA THR A 28 11.22 1.36 13.91
C THR A 28 10.40 0.76 12.77
N ILE A 29 11.07 0.11 11.81
CA ILE A 29 10.43 -0.61 10.72
C ILE A 29 10.48 -2.09 11.03
N ALA A 30 9.39 -2.66 11.55
CA ALA A 30 9.34 -4.09 11.78
C ALA A 30 9.32 -4.86 10.44
N VAL A 31 10.30 -5.74 10.25
CA VAL A 31 10.39 -6.56 9.03
C VAL A 31 9.68 -7.88 9.25
N ASP A 32 8.62 -8.13 8.47
CA ASP A 32 7.93 -9.41 8.37
C ASP A 32 8.19 -10.09 7.01
N THR A 33 7.50 -11.19 6.71
CA THR A 33 7.67 -11.91 5.44
C THR A 33 7.18 -11.12 4.22
N HIS A 34 6.28 -10.15 4.39
CA HIS A 34 5.82 -9.27 3.31
C HIS A 34 6.86 -8.18 3.04
N VAL A 35 7.28 -7.47 4.09
CA VAL A 35 8.31 -6.41 4.01
C VAL A 35 9.61 -6.98 3.48
N PHE A 36 10.06 -8.13 4.01
CA PHE A 36 11.29 -8.78 3.57
C PHE A 36 11.29 -9.08 2.06
N ARG A 37 10.20 -9.67 1.55
CA ARG A 37 10.04 -9.96 0.13
C ARG A 37 9.97 -8.69 -0.72
N VAL A 38 9.19 -7.70 -0.29
CA VAL A 38 9.02 -6.44 -1.02
C VAL A 38 10.34 -5.67 -1.09
N ALA A 39 11.07 -5.61 0.02
CA ALA A 39 12.37 -4.94 0.09
C ALA A 39 13.36 -5.53 -0.93
N HIS A 40 13.46 -6.86 -1.03
CA HIS A 40 14.34 -7.49 -2.02
C HIS A 40 13.86 -7.29 -3.46
N ARG A 41 12.55 -7.43 -3.73
CA ARG A 41 12.03 -7.25 -5.10
C ARG A 41 12.18 -5.83 -5.63
N LEU A 42 12.03 -4.84 -4.76
CA LEU A 42 12.22 -3.43 -5.08
C LEU A 42 13.69 -3.00 -5.05
N GLY A 43 14.63 -3.89 -4.70
CA GLY A 43 16.05 -3.54 -4.58
C GLY A 43 16.35 -2.59 -3.42
N LEU A 44 15.51 -2.56 -2.38
CA LEU A 44 15.70 -1.69 -1.20
C LEU A 44 16.68 -2.29 -0.19
N SER A 45 17.02 -3.58 -0.28
CA SER A 45 17.98 -4.22 0.63
C SER A 45 18.49 -5.53 0.05
N ASP A 46 19.77 -5.80 0.28
CA ASP A 46 20.43 -7.09 0.02
C ASP A 46 20.64 -7.93 1.30
N GLY A 47 20.08 -7.45 2.41
CA GLY A 47 20.24 -8.05 3.73
C GLY A 47 19.60 -9.44 3.82
N ARG A 48 20.40 -10.47 4.14
CA ARG A 48 19.91 -11.85 4.26
C ARG A 48 19.09 -12.13 5.52
N THR A 49 19.08 -11.19 6.46
CA THR A 49 18.37 -11.32 7.74
C THR A 49 17.36 -10.18 7.90
N PRO A 50 16.24 -10.39 8.62
CA PRO A 50 15.28 -9.32 8.89
C PRO A 50 15.90 -8.09 9.54
N ARG A 51 16.93 -8.29 10.38
CA ARG A 51 17.69 -7.21 11.00
C ARG A 51 18.46 -6.37 9.97
N ALA A 52 19.17 -7.02 9.05
CA ALA A 52 19.90 -6.31 8.01
C ALA A 52 18.94 -5.51 7.10
N VAL A 53 17.78 -6.10 6.77
CA VAL A 53 16.73 -5.39 6.01
C VAL A 53 16.18 -4.19 6.79
N GLU A 54 15.96 -4.33 8.10
CA GLU A 54 15.53 -3.21 8.94
C GLU A 54 16.55 -2.07 8.91
N GLU A 55 17.84 -2.37 9.09
CA GLU A 55 18.93 -1.39 9.07
C GLU A 55 19.03 -0.69 7.70
N ASP A 56 18.89 -1.42 6.59
CA ASP A 56 18.87 -0.85 5.24
C ASP A 56 17.65 0.07 5.01
N LEU A 57 16.46 -0.38 5.40
CA LEU A 57 15.23 0.42 5.26
C LEU A 57 15.31 1.69 6.10
N MET A 58 15.88 1.62 7.29
CA MET A 58 16.12 2.79 8.15
C MET A 58 17.10 3.79 7.51
N ARG A 59 18.09 3.31 6.76
CA ARG A 59 19.07 4.14 6.04
C ARG A 59 18.46 4.81 4.80
N ILE A 60 17.64 4.09 4.05
CA ILE A 60 17.08 4.56 2.77
C ILE A 60 15.85 5.45 2.98
N ILE A 61 14.99 5.12 3.94
CA ILE A 61 13.72 5.81 4.15
C ILE A 61 13.93 7.05 5.02
N PRO A 62 13.60 8.26 4.51
CA PRO A 62 13.69 9.49 5.29
C PRO A 62 12.86 9.41 6.58
N PRO A 63 13.32 9.97 7.71
CA PRO A 63 12.66 9.87 9.01
C PRO A 63 11.15 10.16 8.98
N ARG A 64 10.75 11.22 8.28
CA ARG A 64 9.35 11.64 8.13
C ARG A 64 8.39 10.57 7.58
N TYR A 65 8.92 9.55 6.89
CA TYR A 65 8.12 8.48 6.31
C TYR A 65 8.19 7.16 7.07
N ARG A 66 9.15 6.98 8.00
CA ARG A 66 9.44 5.66 8.60
C ARG A 66 8.24 5.04 9.30
N ARG A 67 7.49 5.84 10.07
CA ARG A 67 6.27 5.41 10.76
C ARG A 67 5.21 4.82 9.82
N HIS A 68 5.03 5.42 8.66
CA HIS A 68 4.03 4.98 7.69
C HIS A 68 4.58 3.94 6.70
N ALA A 69 5.88 3.99 6.42
CA ALA A 69 6.53 3.10 5.47
C ALA A 69 6.35 1.63 5.84
N HIS A 70 6.41 1.29 7.13
CA HIS A 70 6.12 -0.06 7.61
C HIS A 70 4.74 -0.56 7.14
N HIS A 71 3.70 0.23 7.37
CA HIS A 71 2.33 -0.08 6.97
C HIS A 71 2.20 -0.17 5.45
N TRP A 72 2.79 0.78 4.72
CA TRP A 72 2.75 0.79 3.25
C TRP A 72 3.39 -0.46 2.65
N LEU A 73 4.57 -0.86 3.14
CA LEU A 73 5.29 -2.03 2.65
C LEU A 73 4.53 -3.33 2.96
N ILE A 74 3.94 -3.47 4.15
CA ILE A 74 3.11 -4.62 4.50
C ILE A 74 1.88 -4.70 3.59
N LEU A 75 1.12 -3.61 3.47
CA LEU A 75 -0.11 -3.58 2.68
C LEU A 75 0.20 -3.87 1.21
N HIS A 76 1.26 -3.28 0.67
CA HIS A 76 1.72 -3.56 -0.68
C HIS A 76 2.10 -5.03 -0.86
N GLY A 77 2.88 -5.60 0.05
CA GLY A 77 3.26 -7.02 0.03
C GLY A 77 2.11 -7.99 0.25
N ARG A 78 1.02 -7.56 0.88
CA ARG A 78 -0.18 -8.37 1.13
C ARG A 78 -1.12 -8.39 -0.06
N TYR A 79 -1.40 -7.22 -0.63
CA TYR A 79 -2.46 -7.05 -1.63
C TYR A 79 -1.95 -7.05 -3.08
N ILE A 80 -0.73 -6.54 -3.33
CA ILE A 80 -0.19 -6.33 -4.68
C ILE A 80 1.00 -7.27 -4.95
N CYS A 81 2.07 -7.14 -4.17
CA CYS A 81 3.32 -7.90 -4.34
C CYS A 81 3.27 -9.26 -3.64
N LYS A 82 2.31 -10.09 -4.07
CA LYS A 82 2.07 -11.45 -3.54
C LYS A 82 3.26 -12.38 -3.83
N ALA A 83 3.44 -13.39 -2.97
CA ALA A 83 4.59 -14.29 -3.06
C ALA A 83 4.67 -15.06 -4.38
N ARG A 84 3.56 -15.70 -4.81
CA ARG A 84 3.53 -16.55 -6.01
C ARG A 84 3.23 -15.79 -7.30
N ARG A 85 2.12 -15.04 -7.34
CA ARG A 85 1.67 -14.28 -8.52
C ARG A 85 1.51 -12.80 -8.16
N PRO A 86 2.58 -11.99 -8.22
CA PRO A 86 2.47 -10.56 -7.98
C PRO A 86 1.63 -9.87 -9.07
N LEU A 87 0.86 -8.87 -8.68
CA LEU A 87 -0.01 -8.11 -9.60
C LEU A 87 0.75 -6.92 -10.20
N CYS A 88 1.84 -7.19 -10.93
CA CYS A 88 2.71 -6.15 -11.51
C CYS A 88 1.94 -5.20 -12.45
N GLU A 89 0.93 -5.71 -13.18
CA GLU A 89 0.05 -4.90 -14.04
C GLU A 89 -0.76 -3.83 -13.28
N LYS A 90 -0.98 -4.02 -11.97
CA LYS A 90 -1.73 -3.09 -11.10
C LYS A 90 -0.80 -2.34 -10.13
N CYS A 91 0.49 -2.60 -10.19
CA CYS A 91 1.45 -2.06 -9.26
C CYS A 91 1.92 -0.68 -9.74
N PHE A 92 1.79 0.32 -8.88
CA PHE A 92 2.21 1.70 -9.16
C PHE A 92 3.74 1.91 -9.09
N LEU A 93 4.50 0.86 -8.74
CA LEU A 93 5.96 0.88 -8.66
C LEU A 93 6.61 0.10 -9.81
N THR A 94 5.84 -0.35 -10.80
CA THR A 94 6.34 -1.33 -11.79
C THR A 94 7.42 -0.76 -12.70
N ASP A 95 7.32 0.51 -13.04
CA ASP A 95 8.32 1.31 -13.75
C ASP A 95 9.64 1.45 -12.98
N LEU A 96 9.58 1.42 -11.65
CA LEU A 96 10.74 1.54 -10.76
C LEU A 96 11.25 0.18 -10.23
N CYS A 97 10.51 -0.90 -10.44
CA CYS A 97 10.77 -2.19 -9.81
C CYS A 97 11.68 -3.07 -10.69
N PRO A 98 12.90 -3.41 -10.24
CA PRO A 98 13.81 -4.25 -11.03
C PRO A 98 13.32 -5.70 -11.17
N SER A 99 12.43 -6.16 -10.29
CA SER A 99 11.83 -7.49 -10.33
C SER A 99 10.45 -7.52 -11.01
N ALA A 100 10.05 -6.43 -11.68
CA ALA A 100 8.78 -6.39 -12.39
C ALA A 100 8.72 -7.46 -13.49
N LEU A 101 7.59 -8.17 -13.58
CA LEU A 101 7.29 -8.96 -14.76
C LEU A 101 7.13 -8.01 -15.95
N PRO A 102 7.61 -8.38 -17.15
CA PRO A 102 7.50 -7.53 -18.33
C PRO A 102 6.04 -7.14 -18.54
N LEU A 103 5.76 -5.85 -18.39
CA LEU A 103 4.47 -5.29 -18.75
C LEU A 103 4.34 -5.43 -20.26
N LYS A 104 3.28 -6.08 -20.73
CA LYS A 104 2.88 -5.95 -22.13
C LYS A 104 2.59 -4.44 -22.33
N PRO A 105 3.26 -3.76 -23.27
CA PRO A 105 3.02 -2.33 -23.46
C PRO A 105 1.52 -2.13 -23.71
N ALA A 106 0.93 -1.19 -22.97
CA ALA A 106 -0.43 -0.77 -23.24
C ALA A 106 -0.47 -0.28 -24.69
N ALA A 107 -1.28 -0.91 -25.53
CA ALA A 107 -1.49 -0.45 -26.88
C ALA A 107 -1.91 1.03 -26.81
N ASP A 108 -1.12 1.88 -27.48
CA ASP A 108 -1.27 3.33 -27.51
C ASP A 108 -2.74 3.68 -27.82
N SER A 109 -3.46 4.26 -26.85
CA SER A 109 -4.81 4.77 -27.04
C SER A 109 -4.77 6.15 -27.71
N ARG A 110 -4.03 6.27 -28.81
CA ARG A 110 -3.90 7.49 -29.63
C ARG A 110 -4.78 7.50 -30.88
N ASP A 111 -5.81 6.65 -30.92
CA ASP A 111 -6.75 6.53 -32.06
C ASP A 111 -8.19 6.99 -31.75
N THR A 112 -8.40 7.89 -30.77
CA THR A 112 -9.76 8.45 -30.50
C THR A 112 -9.95 9.87 -31.04
N GLU A 113 -8.97 10.44 -31.73
CA GLU A 113 -9.00 11.84 -32.19
C GLU A 113 -9.19 11.95 -33.71
N GLN A 114 -10.10 11.16 -34.31
CA GLN A 114 -10.42 11.32 -35.74
C GLN A 114 -11.74 10.69 -36.20
N ARG A 115 -12.86 10.96 -35.51
CA ARG A 115 -14.22 10.86 -36.09
C ARG A 115 -15.16 11.89 -35.44
N ASP A 116 -14.90 13.17 -35.65
CA ASP A 116 -15.93 14.19 -35.44
C ASP A 116 -15.90 15.20 -36.59
N SER A 117 -16.55 14.82 -37.68
CA SER A 117 -16.95 15.71 -38.76
C SER A 117 -18.23 15.17 -39.39
N GLY A 118 -19.39 15.59 -38.87
CA GLY A 118 -20.69 15.19 -39.43
C GLY A 118 -21.91 15.52 -38.56
N SER A 119 -22.18 16.82 -38.39
CA SER A 119 -23.34 17.45 -37.76
C SER A 119 -24.72 16.84 -38.11
N ALA A 120 -25.60 16.67 -37.10
CA ALA A 120 -27.02 17.04 -37.17
C ALA A 120 -27.62 17.10 -35.74
N GLY A 121 -28.30 18.20 -35.44
CA GLY A 121 -28.75 18.55 -34.09
C GLY A 121 -29.94 17.77 -33.53
N GLY A 122 -30.09 17.88 -32.20
CA GLY A 122 -31.25 17.48 -31.42
C GLY A 122 -31.15 18.14 -30.05
N GLN A 123 -32.17 18.91 -29.68
CA GLN A 123 -32.20 19.79 -28.52
C GLN A 123 -32.29 19.02 -27.20
N ALA A 124 -31.74 19.67 -26.16
CA ALA A 124 -31.91 19.55 -24.72
C ALA A 124 -32.92 18.53 -24.16
N GLU A 125 -32.48 17.71 -23.19
CA GLU A 125 -33.16 17.60 -21.89
C GLU A 125 -32.20 17.11 -20.79
N ALA A 126 -32.11 17.85 -19.69
CA ALA A 126 -31.27 17.54 -18.54
C ALA A 126 -31.99 16.55 -17.60
N PRO A 127 -31.34 15.45 -17.14
CA PRO A 127 -31.93 14.63 -16.10
C PRO A 127 -31.74 15.28 -14.72
N SER A 128 -32.87 15.72 -14.15
CA SER A 128 -33.03 16.22 -12.79
C SER A 128 -32.54 15.25 -11.71
N PRO A 129 -32.04 15.74 -10.56
CA PRO A 129 -31.67 14.90 -9.42
C PRO A 129 -32.93 14.33 -8.74
N PRO A 130 -32.93 13.09 -8.24
CA PRO A 130 -34.02 12.62 -7.40
C PRO A 130 -34.02 13.37 -6.06
N ALA A 131 -35.15 14.01 -5.79
CA ALA A 131 -35.44 14.67 -4.53
C ALA A 131 -35.46 13.68 -3.36
N SER A 132 -34.97 14.18 -2.23
CA SER A 132 -35.15 13.69 -0.88
C SER A 132 -36.58 13.23 -0.57
N SER A 133 -36.72 12.07 0.09
CA SER A 133 -37.84 11.81 0.99
C SER A 133 -37.33 11.50 2.40
N SER A 134 -37.48 12.51 3.26
CA SER A 134 -37.50 12.39 4.70
C SER A 134 -38.83 11.77 5.16
N ARG A 135 -38.76 10.82 6.12
CA ARG A 135 -39.68 10.54 7.24
C ARG A 135 -39.67 9.03 7.51
N ALA A 136 -39.68 8.50 8.73
CA ALA A 136 -39.59 9.02 10.08
C ALA A 136 -39.53 7.79 11.01
N LYS A 137 -38.89 7.93 12.19
CA LYS A 137 -39.26 7.30 13.49
C LYS A 137 -39.42 5.76 13.54
N GLU A 138 -38.82 5.01 14.46
CA GLU A 138 -38.93 5.12 15.92
C GLU A 138 -38.11 3.96 16.56
N ARG A 139 -37.27 4.30 17.55
CA ARG A 139 -36.91 3.56 18.79
C ARG A 139 -36.94 2.01 18.84
N ARG A 140 -35.86 1.43 19.41
CA ARG A 140 -35.80 0.76 20.74
C ARG A 140 -34.42 0.09 20.93
N LYS A 141 -33.57 0.65 21.80
CA LYS A 141 -33.19 0.15 23.14
C LYS A 141 -32.15 -0.99 23.15
N ARG A 142 -30.92 -0.60 23.55
CA ARG A 142 -29.89 -1.39 24.24
C ARG A 142 -30.46 -2.18 25.43
N PRO A 143 -29.85 -3.31 25.79
CA PRO A 143 -28.81 -3.33 26.84
C PRO A 143 -27.39 -3.38 26.27
#